data_AF-A0A8T4RBC9-F1
#
_entry.id   AF-A0A8T4RBC9-F1
#
_cell.length_a   1.000
_cell.length_b   1.000
_cell.length_c   1.000
_cell.angle_alpha   90.00
_cell.angle_beta   90.00
_cell.angle_gamma   90.00
#
_symmetry.space_group_name_H-M   'P 1'
#
loop_
_entity.id
_entity.type
_entity.pdbx_description
1 polymer ?
#
loop_
_entity_poly.entity_id
_entity_poly.type
_entity_poly.pdbx_seq_one_letter_code
_entity_poly.pdbx_strand_id
1 'polypeptide(L)'
;MKHTKHIKQKHAQLKIGESILVLIIFFILLTMGLVFYAKVQTHLTKQDNDEFNAKRSIDMALAIKFLPELQCTVQATEEFDCIDIAKLLIFSEVLKNKPVYQRYYAQLFPNAKITIKQAFASEGPLISKEGILMFDNKYVNEEQAGSLNILFFPVTLYDSLTDSNCFGFIELEVYG
;
A
#
# COMPACT_ATOMS: atom_id res chain seq x y z
N MET A 1 -81.49 5.75 41.74
CA MET A 1 -80.42 5.20 40.87
C MET A 1 -79.20 6.11 40.93
N LYS A 2 -78.15 5.72 41.66
CA LYS A 2 -76.87 6.45 41.73
C LYS A 2 -75.87 5.76 40.80
N HIS A 3 -75.44 6.43 39.73
CA HIS A 3 -74.26 6.01 38.96
C HIS A 3 -73.07 6.90 39.35
N THR A 4 -72.09 6.27 39.98
CA THR A 4 -70.86 6.83 40.53
C THR A 4 -69.92 7.26 39.42
N LYS A 5 -69.48 8.53 39.43
CA LYS A 5 -68.43 9.08 38.55
C LYS A 5 -67.06 8.50 38.93
N HIS A 6 -66.46 7.71 38.05
CA HIS A 6 -65.05 7.30 38.13
C HIS A 6 -64.14 8.43 37.60
N ILE A 7 -63.63 9.29 38.49
CA ILE A 7 -62.52 10.21 38.20
C ILE A 7 -61.34 9.77 39.06
N LYS A 8 -60.58 8.75 38.61
CA LYS A 8 -59.36 8.33 39.31
C LYS A 8 -58.41 7.50 38.42
N GLN A 9 -58.12 7.94 37.19
CA GLN A 9 -57.16 7.26 36.31
C GLN A 9 -56.10 8.18 35.66
N LYS A 10 -56.16 9.51 35.87
CA LYS A 10 -55.23 10.45 35.18
C LYS A 10 -53.79 10.45 35.69
N HIS A 11 -53.54 10.09 36.96
CA HIS A 11 -52.19 10.09 37.53
C HIS A 11 -51.30 8.92 37.05
N ALA A 12 -51.88 7.75 36.79
CA ALA A 12 -51.13 6.60 36.30
C ALA A 12 -50.65 6.81 34.85
N GLN A 13 -51.45 7.49 34.02
CA GLN A 13 -51.11 7.78 32.62
C GLN A 13 -49.95 8.78 32.48
N LEU A 14 -49.84 9.75 33.40
CA LEU A 14 -48.73 10.71 33.40
C LEU A 14 -47.38 10.05 33.71
N LYS A 15 -47.36 9.11 34.66
CA LYS A 15 -46.13 8.41 35.06
C LYS A 15 -45.58 7.48 33.96
N ILE A 16 -46.47 6.87 33.18
CA ILE A 16 -46.09 6.03 32.03
C ILE A 16 -45.49 6.90 30.90
N GLY A 17 -46.04 8.10 30.66
CA GLY A 17 -45.51 9.04 29.67
C GLY A 17 -44.11 9.55 29.98
N GLU A 18 -43.80 9.81 31.26
CA GLU A 18 -42.48 10.23 31.71
C GLU A 18 -41.41 9.15 31.45
N SER A 19 -41.70 7.88 31.75
CA SER A 19 -40.77 6.77 31.48
C SER A 19 -40.55 6.53 29.99
N ILE A 20 -41.58 6.75 29.14
CA ILE A 20 -41.45 6.67 27.69
C ILE A 20 -40.53 7.78 27.15
N LEU A 21 -40.66 9.00 27.67
CA LEU A 21 -39.81 10.13 27.27
C LEU A 21 -38.33 9.85 27.57
N VAL A 22 -38.03 9.30 28.75
CA VAL A 22 -36.66 8.93 29.14
C VAL A 22 -36.10 7.86 28.19
N LEU A 23 -36.89 6.84 27.85
CA LEU A 23 -36.50 5.81 26.87
C LEU A 23 -36.21 6.40 25.48
N ILE A 24 -37.04 7.34 25.01
CA ILE A 24 -36.83 8.00 23.71
C ILE A 24 -35.50 8.76 23.71
N ILE A 25 -35.24 9.56 24.74
CA ILE A 25 -33.99 10.31 24.87
C ILE A 25 -32.80 9.34 24.90
N PHE A 26 -32.92 8.23 25.63
CA PHE A 26 -31.89 7.19 25.69
C PHE A 26 -31.59 6.59 24.30
N PHE A 27 -32.62 6.26 23.51
CA PHE A 27 -32.40 5.75 22.15
C PHE A 27 -31.78 6.79 21.20
N ILE A 28 -32.15 8.07 21.33
CA ILE A 28 -31.52 9.14 20.55
C ILE A 28 -30.03 9.24 20.88
N LEU A 29 -29.66 9.20 22.17
CA LEU A 29 -28.26 9.23 22.58
C LEU A 29 -27.49 7.99 22.11
N LEU A 30 -28.11 6.81 22.19
CA LEU A 30 -27.51 5.55 21.74
C LEU A 30 -27.25 5.57 20.23
N THR A 31 -28.24 5.99 19.43
CA THR A 31 -28.09 6.07 17.97
C THR A 31 -27.01 7.08 17.57
N MET A 32 -26.95 8.25 18.21
CA MET A 32 -25.86 9.20 18.00
C MET A 32 -24.49 8.61 18.36
N GLY A 33 -24.39 7.92 19.50
CA GLY A 33 -23.17 7.25 19.94
C GLY A 33 -22.69 6.20 18.93
N LEU A 34 -23.61 5.39 18.39
CA LEU A 34 -23.30 4.34 17.43
C LEU A 34 -22.85 4.92 16.08
N VAL A 35 -23.51 5.97 15.59
CA VAL A 35 -23.09 6.67 14.36
C VAL A 35 -21.70 7.29 14.51
N PHE A 36 -21.42 7.92 15.65
CA PHE A 36 -20.10 8.48 15.92
C PHE A 36 -19.02 7.39 16.00
N TYR A 37 -19.29 6.32 16.74
CA TYR A 37 -18.38 5.19 16.86
C TYR A 37 -18.06 4.55 15.50
N ALA A 38 -19.08 4.32 14.67
CA ALA A 38 -18.90 3.76 13.33
C ALA A 38 -17.99 4.65 12.46
N LYS A 39 -18.19 5.97 12.49
CA LYS A 39 -17.34 6.92 11.75
C LYS A 39 -15.88 6.90 12.26
N VAL A 40 -15.68 6.97 13.57
CA VAL A 40 -14.32 6.92 14.16
C VAL A 40 -13.62 5.61 13.79
N GLN A 41 -14.32 4.47 13.91
CA GLN A 41 -13.78 3.17 13.55
C GLN A 41 -13.33 3.12 12.08
N THR A 42 -14.12 3.66 11.15
CA THR A 42 -13.73 3.69 9.73
C THR A 42 -12.49 4.53 9.47
N HIS A 43 -12.30 5.64 10.21
CA HIS A 43 -11.10 6.47 10.09
C HIS A 43 -9.86 5.76 10.62
N LEU A 44 -9.96 5.11 11.78
CA LEU A 44 -8.84 4.37 12.38
C LEU A 44 -8.40 3.22 11.47
N THR A 45 -9.35 2.42 10.96
CA THR A 45 -9.03 1.31 10.04
C THR A 45 -8.37 1.79 8.75
N LYS A 46 -8.77 2.96 8.22
CA LYS A 46 -8.09 3.53 7.05
C LYS A 46 -6.65 3.92 7.37
N GLN A 47 -6.41 4.58 8.50
CA GLN A 47 -5.08 4.98 8.94
C GLN A 47 -4.16 3.77 9.18
N ASP A 48 -4.66 2.73 9.85
CA ASP A 48 -3.90 1.50 10.09
C ASP A 48 -3.53 0.81 8.77
N ASN A 49 -4.44 0.79 7.79
CA ASN A 49 -4.17 0.25 6.46
C ASN A 49 -3.11 1.08 5.71
N ASP A 50 -3.18 2.40 5.77
CA ASP A 50 -2.20 3.28 5.13
C ASP A 50 -0.80 3.07 5.76
N GLU A 51 -0.70 2.94 7.08
CA GLU A 51 0.57 2.65 7.77
C GLU A 51 1.11 1.26 7.42
N PHE A 52 0.24 0.25 7.37
CA PHE A 52 0.61 -1.10 6.97
C PHE A 52 1.15 -1.13 5.54
N ASN A 53 0.47 -0.46 4.61
CA ASN A 53 0.90 -0.36 3.22
C ASN A 53 2.23 0.38 3.07
N ALA A 54 2.46 1.44 3.85
CA ALA A 54 3.74 2.16 3.87
C ALA A 54 4.89 1.25 4.35
N LYS A 55 4.71 0.55 5.48
CA LYS A 55 5.71 -0.41 6.00
C LYS A 55 6.02 -1.51 4.98
N ARG A 56 4.98 -2.10 4.40
CA ARG A 56 5.13 -3.14 3.38
C ARG A 56 5.91 -2.65 2.16
N SER A 57 5.67 -1.42 1.73
CA SER A 57 6.39 -0.81 0.59
C SER A 57 7.88 -0.63 0.89
N ILE A 58 8.23 -0.29 2.13
CA ILE A 58 9.62 -0.21 2.60
C ILE A 58 10.26 -1.60 2.63
N ASP A 59 9.57 -2.61 3.16
CA ASP A 59 10.08 -3.99 3.20
C ASP A 59 10.34 -4.55 1.79
N MET A 60 9.44 -4.28 0.84
CA MET A 60 9.64 -4.63 -0.57
C MET A 60 10.86 -3.92 -1.16
N ALA A 61 11.03 -2.62 -0.87
CA ALA A 61 12.17 -1.87 -1.36
C ALA A 61 13.50 -2.40 -0.83
N LEU A 62 13.56 -2.76 0.46
CA LEU A 62 14.71 -3.42 1.05
C LEU A 62 14.97 -4.77 0.39
N ALA A 63 13.92 -5.56 0.16
CA ALA A 63 14.05 -6.85 -0.52
C ALA A 63 14.62 -6.70 -1.94
N ILE A 64 14.23 -5.68 -2.71
CA ILE A 64 14.79 -5.39 -4.04
C ILE A 64 16.29 -5.11 -3.96
N LYS A 65 16.73 -4.32 -2.98
CA LYS A 65 18.14 -3.96 -2.79
C LYS A 65 19.03 -5.17 -2.43
N PHE A 66 18.45 -6.19 -1.80
CA PHE A 66 19.14 -7.41 -1.42
C PHE A 66 18.93 -8.57 -2.41
N LEU A 67 18.48 -8.30 -3.64
CA LEU A 67 18.41 -9.32 -4.68
C LEU A 67 19.81 -9.62 -5.23
N PRO A 68 20.37 -10.83 -5.00
CA PRO A 68 21.68 -11.19 -5.52
C PRO A 68 21.73 -11.19 -7.05
N GLU A 69 20.58 -11.31 -7.71
CA GLU A 69 20.46 -11.20 -9.16
C GLU A 69 20.74 -9.80 -9.68
N LEU A 70 20.63 -8.76 -8.84
CA LEU A 70 20.85 -7.35 -9.22
C LEU A 70 22.14 -6.77 -8.64
N GLN A 71 22.64 -7.33 -7.54
CA GLN A 71 23.81 -6.83 -6.82
C GLN A 71 25.06 -6.72 -7.72
N CYS A 72 25.81 -5.62 -7.55
CA CYS A 72 27.15 -5.48 -8.12
C CYS A 72 28.16 -6.31 -7.33
N THR A 73 29.12 -6.90 -8.04
CA THR A 73 30.25 -7.61 -7.43
C THR A 73 31.53 -6.91 -7.88
N VAL A 74 32.10 -6.06 -7.02
CA VAL A 74 33.34 -5.35 -7.31
C VAL A 74 34.42 -5.91 -6.39
N GLN A 75 35.50 -6.44 -6.97
CA GLN A 75 36.66 -6.97 -6.22
C GLN A 75 36.28 -7.99 -5.13
N ALA A 76 35.39 -8.93 -5.45
CA ALA A 76 34.89 -9.98 -4.54
C ALA A 76 34.20 -9.45 -3.27
N THR A 77 33.79 -8.17 -3.26
CA THR A 77 33.00 -7.56 -2.20
C THR A 77 31.67 -7.09 -2.78
N GLU A 78 30.57 -7.35 -2.07
CA GLU A 78 29.25 -6.84 -2.44
C GLU A 78 29.18 -5.35 -2.11
N GLU A 79 28.85 -4.52 -3.10
CA GLU A 79 28.62 -3.09 -2.89
C GLU A 79 27.15 -2.86 -2.58
N PHE A 80 26.87 -2.28 -1.41
CA PHE A 80 25.51 -1.94 -0.99
C PHE A 80 24.97 -0.81 -1.88
N ASP A 81 23.70 -0.90 -2.27
CA ASP A 81 23.00 0.09 -3.12
C ASP A 81 23.58 0.25 -4.54
N CYS A 82 24.12 -0.84 -5.11
CA CYS A 82 24.54 -0.90 -6.50
C CYS A 82 23.75 -1.94 -7.29
N ILE A 83 23.28 -1.57 -8.48
CA ILE A 83 22.62 -2.46 -9.44
C ILE A 83 23.49 -2.59 -10.70
N ASP A 84 23.82 -3.83 -11.06
CA ASP A 84 24.48 -4.14 -12.32
C ASP A 84 23.46 -4.11 -13.46
N ILE A 85 23.67 -3.22 -14.44
CA ILE A 85 22.76 -3.00 -15.56
C ILE A 85 22.67 -4.23 -16.45
N ALA A 86 23.78 -4.94 -16.69
CA ALA A 86 23.80 -6.13 -17.52
C ALA A 86 22.98 -7.25 -16.87
N LYS A 87 23.13 -7.44 -15.55
CA LYS A 87 22.30 -8.39 -14.80
C LYS A 87 20.83 -7.99 -14.80
N LEU A 88 20.52 -6.72 -14.61
CA LEU A 88 19.15 -6.20 -14.66
C LEU A 88 18.47 -6.50 -16.00
N LEU A 89 19.16 -6.26 -17.12
CA LEU A 89 18.63 -6.53 -18.45
C LEU A 89 18.29 -8.01 -18.62
N ILE A 90 19.22 -8.90 -18.30
CA ILE A 90 19.03 -10.35 -18.37
C ILE A 90 17.90 -10.79 -17.43
N PHE A 91 17.87 -10.28 -16.21
CA PHE A 91 16.84 -10.59 -15.22
C PHE A 91 15.45 -10.21 -15.73
N SER A 92 15.29 -9.01 -16.28
CA SER A 92 14.02 -8.54 -16.86
C SER A 92 13.56 -9.41 -18.03
N GLU A 93 14.49 -9.91 -18.83
CA GLU A 93 14.21 -10.81 -19.94
C GLU A 93 13.81 -12.21 -19.45
N VAL A 94 14.52 -12.75 -18.46
CA VAL A 94 14.21 -14.06 -17.85
C VAL A 94 12.82 -14.04 -17.24
N LEU A 95 12.45 -12.99 -16.51
CA LEU A 95 11.12 -12.84 -15.92
C LEU A 95 10.01 -12.86 -16.96
N LYS A 96 10.18 -12.13 -18.06
CA LYS A 96 9.21 -12.10 -19.17
C LYS A 96 9.07 -13.45 -19.87
N ASN A 97 10.19 -14.15 -20.08
CA ASN A 97 10.23 -15.37 -20.88
C ASN A 97 9.93 -16.64 -20.08
N LYS A 98 10.01 -16.59 -18.75
CA LYS A 98 9.88 -17.78 -17.88
C LYS A 98 8.81 -17.54 -16.80
N PRO A 99 7.57 -18.00 -17.03
CA PRO A 99 6.45 -17.81 -16.10
C PRO A 99 6.69 -18.36 -14.69
N VAL A 100 7.57 -19.36 -14.55
CA VAL A 100 7.93 -19.93 -13.24
C VAL A 100 8.62 -18.89 -12.36
N TYR A 101 9.60 -18.15 -12.91
CA TYR A 101 10.28 -17.08 -12.19
C TYR A 101 9.34 -15.90 -11.94
N GLN A 102 8.50 -15.54 -12.93
CA GLN A 102 7.48 -14.52 -12.75
C GLN A 102 6.57 -14.82 -11.54
N ARG A 103 6.11 -16.07 -11.38
CA ARG A 103 5.29 -16.48 -10.23
C ARG A 103 6.05 -16.44 -8.91
N TYR A 104 7.32 -16.84 -8.91
CA TYR A 104 8.17 -16.78 -7.71
C TYR A 104 8.31 -15.34 -7.22
N TYR A 105 8.70 -14.42 -8.11
CA TYR A 105 8.85 -13.00 -7.75
C TYR A 105 7.51 -12.30 -7.51
N ALA A 106 6.40 -12.78 -8.08
CA ALA A 106 5.06 -12.26 -7.76
C ALA A 106 4.65 -12.52 -6.30
N GLN A 107 5.19 -13.57 -5.67
CA GLN A 107 4.99 -13.82 -4.24
C GLN A 107 5.83 -12.88 -3.36
N LEU A 108 7.01 -12.49 -3.83
CA LEU A 108 7.90 -11.55 -3.16
C LEU A 108 7.44 -10.09 -3.32
N PHE A 109 6.93 -9.74 -4.51
CA PHE A 109 6.46 -8.41 -4.89
C PHE A 109 4.99 -8.45 -5.33
N PRO A 110 4.07 -8.74 -4.42
CA PRO A 110 2.64 -8.75 -4.71
C PRO A 110 2.12 -7.34 -5.00
N ASN A 111 1.34 -7.18 -6.06
CA ASN A 111 0.70 -5.92 -6.43
C ASN A 111 1.69 -4.77 -6.56
N ALA A 112 2.84 -5.05 -7.16
CA ALA A 112 3.93 -4.10 -7.27
C ALA A 112 4.43 -4.02 -8.71
N LYS A 113 4.87 -2.83 -9.08
CA LYS A 113 5.59 -2.58 -10.33
C LYS A 113 6.89 -1.88 -10.01
N ILE A 114 7.97 -2.42 -10.52
CA ILE A 114 9.34 -2.03 -10.18
C ILE A 114 10.03 -1.59 -11.46
N THR A 115 10.42 -0.32 -11.51
CA THR A 115 11.09 0.28 -12.65
C THR A 115 12.40 0.90 -12.19
N ILE A 116 13.48 0.70 -12.92
CA ILE A 116 14.78 1.29 -12.60
C ILE A 116 15.05 2.38 -13.63
N LYS A 117 15.23 3.61 -13.15
CA LYS A 117 15.42 4.79 -13.97
C LYS A 117 16.77 5.41 -13.69
N GLN A 118 17.36 5.96 -14.73
CA GLN A 118 18.59 6.73 -14.63
C GLN A 118 18.24 8.20 -14.38
N ALA A 119 18.84 8.80 -13.35
CA ALA A 119 18.66 10.22 -13.03
C ALA A 119 19.67 11.10 -13.78
N PHE A 120 20.93 10.67 -13.81
CA PHE A 120 22.03 11.43 -14.39
C PHE A 120 23.14 10.51 -14.91
N ALA A 121 23.77 10.89 -16.02
CA ALA A 121 25.01 10.30 -16.50
C ALA A 121 25.95 11.38 -17.03
N SER A 122 27.24 11.22 -16.78
CA SER A 122 28.28 12.09 -17.34
C SER A 122 28.56 11.81 -18.82
N GLU A 123 28.26 10.60 -19.32
CA GLU A 123 28.67 10.13 -20.65
C GLU A 123 27.51 9.79 -21.59
N GLY A 124 26.27 10.15 -21.21
CA GLY A 124 25.04 9.84 -21.96
C GLY A 124 24.16 8.77 -21.30
N PRO A 125 22.92 8.58 -21.76
CA PRO A 125 21.99 7.65 -21.13
C PRO A 125 22.47 6.19 -21.33
N LEU A 126 22.79 5.51 -20.22
CA LEU A 126 23.06 4.07 -20.18
C LEU A 126 21.76 3.26 -20.32
N ILE A 127 20.65 3.87 -19.92
CA ILE A 127 19.31 3.28 -19.98
C ILE A 127 18.37 4.28 -20.66
N SER A 128 17.31 3.79 -21.33
CA SER A 128 16.22 4.63 -21.84
C SER A 128 15.69 5.58 -20.76
N LYS A 129 15.23 6.78 -21.16
CA LYS A 129 14.58 7.75 -20.24
C LYS A 129 13.37 7.17 -19.52
N GLU A 130 12.71 6.18 -20.12
CA GLU A 130 11.56 5.48 -19.55
C GLU A 130 11.95 4.49 -18.43
N GLY A 131 13.25 4.16 -18.34
CA GLY A 131 13.79 3.15 -17.43
C GLY A 131 13.67 1.73 -17.96
N ILE A 132 14.18 0.78 -17.19
CA ILE A 132 13.98 -0.66 -17.41
C ILE A 132 12.89 -1.12 -16.46
N LEU A 133 11.82 -1.68 -17.04
CA LEU A 133 10.81 -2.40 -16.28
C LEU A 133 11.42 -3.73 -15.80
N MET A 134 11.72 -3.79 -14.52
CA MET A 134 12.27 -4.98 -13.88
C MET A 134 11.17 -6.03 -13.69
N PHE A 135 10.05 -5.60 -13.10
CA PHE A 135 8.97 -6.49 -12.73
C PHE A 135 7.63 -5.76 -12.75
N ASP A 136 6.59 -6.44 -13.24
CA ASP A 136 5.23 -5.92 -13.27
C ASP A 136 4.27 -7.01 -12.79
N ASN A 137 3.65 -6.77 -11.64
CA ASN A 137 2.63 -7.61 -11.05
C ASN A 137 1.46 -6.73 -10.57
N LYS A 138 1.03 -5.81 -11.44
CA LYS A 138 -0.20 -5.04 -11.24
C LYS A 138 -1.43 -5.95 -11.16
N TYR A 139 -2.46 -5.48 -10.47
CA TYR A 139 -3.79 -6.09 -10.56
C TYR A 139 -4.30 -6.06 -12.01
N VAL A 140 -5.03 -7.11 -12.40
CA VAL A 140 -5.64 -7.23 -13.73
C VAL A 140 -6.62 -6.08 -14.02
N ASN A 141 -7.21 -5.48 -12.98
CA ASN A 141 -8.09 -4.31 -13.09
C ASN A 141 -7.49 -3.13 -12.31
N GLU A 142 -6.91 -2.16 -13.01
CA GLU A 142 -6.36 -0.93 -12.38
C GLU A 142 -7.43 -0.12 -11.64
N GLU A 143 -8.71 -0.26 -12.00
CA GLU A 143 -9.85 0.35 -11.29
C GLU A 143 -10.11 -0.24 -9.89
N GLN A 144 -9.52 -1.39 -9.57
CA GLN A 144 -9.62 -2.03 -8.26
C GLN A 144 -8.46 -1.65 -7.32
N ALA A 145 -7.47 -0.90 -7.80
CA ALA A 145 -6.40 -0.38 -6.97
C ALA A 145 -6.96 0.76 -6.08
N GLY A 146 -7.12 0.48 -4.79
CA GLY A 146 -7.65 1.45 -3.83
C GLY A 146 -6.65 2.54 -3.49
N SER A 147 -5.38 2.19 -3.36
CA SER A 147 -4.30 3.14 -3.05
C SER A 147 -3.02 2.85 -3.85
N LEU A 148 -2.43 3.88 -4.46
CA LEU A 148 -1.13 3.81 -5.12
C LEU A 148 -0.08 4.49 -4.22
N ASN A 149 0.92 3.75 -3.79
CA ASN A 149 2.09 4.29 -3.10
C ASN A 149 3.30 4.23 -4.04
N ILE A 150 3.96 5.36 -4.26
CA ILE A 150 5.15 5.46 -5.12
C ILE A 150 6.33 5.84 -4.25
N LEU A 151 7.37 4.99 -4.26
CA LEU A 151 8.61 5.24 -3.55
C LEU A 151 9.79 5.27 -4.52
N PHE A 152 10.72 6.18 -4.25
CA PHE A 152 11.95 6.35 -5.01
C PHE A 152 13.14 6.06 -4.12
N PHE A 153 13.98 5.09 -4.52
CA PHE A 153 15.18 4.72 -3.78
C PHE A 153 16.41 5.01 -4.62
N PRO A 154 17.37 5.80 -4.13
CA PRO A 154 18.60 6.05 -4.85
C PRO A 154 19.41 4.75 -4.97
N VAL A 155 20.05 4.59 -6.11
CA VAL A 155 20.91 3.44 -6.42
C VAL A 155 22.01 3.87 -7.38
N THR A 156 23.20 3.32 -7.21
CA THR A 156 24.25 3.38 -8.22
C THR A 156 23.95 2.34 -9.29
N LEU A 157 23.97 2.73 -10.55
CA LEU A 157 23.84 1.82 -11.67
C LEU A 157 25.25 1.61 -12.26
N TYR A 158 25.69 0.37 -12.25
CA TYR A 158 27.01 -0.03 -12.75
C TYR A 158 26.89 -0.73 -14.09
N ASP A 159 27.69 -0.31 -15.06
CA ASP A 159 27.85 -0.99 -16.33
C ASP A 159 29.17 -1.77 -16.33
N SER A 160 29.06 -3.10 -16.22
CA SER A 160 30.21 -4.02 -16.23
C SER A 160 30.89 -4.15 -17.59
N LEU A 161 30.28 -3.68 -18.69
CA LEU A 161 30.89 -3.70 -20.03
C LEU A 161 31.82 -2.51 -20.26
N THR A 162 31.45 -1.34 -19.73
CA THR A 162 32.21 -0.08 -19.89
C THR A 162 32.98 0.32 -18.64
N ASP A 163 32.80 -0.41 -17.54
CA ASP A 163 33.36 -0.11 -16.20
C ASP A 163 33.00 1.31 -15.72
N SER A 164 31.76 1.71 -15.99
CA SER A 164 31.25 3.05 -15.67
C SER A 164 30.11 2.99 -14.65
N ASN A 165 30.00 4.04 -13.84
CA ASN A 165 28.96 4.20 -12.83
C ASN A 165 28.08 5.40 -13.15
N CYS A 166 26.78 5.27 -12.94
CA CYS A 166 25.85 6.40 -13.01
C CYS A 166 24.86 6.38 -11.85
N PHE A 167 24.17 7.51 -11.65
CA PHE A 167 23.19 7.64 -10.58
C PHE A 167 21.77 7.38 -11.10
N GLY A 168 21.04 6.53 -10.40
CA GLY A 168 19.67 6.17 -10.72
C GLY A 168 18.78 6.09 -9.49
N PHE A 169 17.55 5.70 -9.74
CA PHE A 169 16.58 5.39 -8.71
C PHE A 169 15.72 4.20 -9.11
N ILE A 170 15.36 3.43 -8.08
CA ILE A 170 14.33 2.40 -8.16
C ILE A 170 13.00 3.10 -7.88
N GLU A 171 12.10 3.05 -8.85
CA GLU A 171 10.71 3.46 -8.71
C GLU A 171 9.86 2.23 -8.40
N LEU A 172 9.35 2.20 -7.18
CA LEU A 172 8.48 1.15 -6.67
C LEU A 172 7.05 1.71 -6.57
N GLU A 173 6.17 1.19 -7.41
CA GLU A 173 4.73 1.45 -7.36
C GLU A 173 4.04 0.27 -6.67
N VAL A 174 3.44 0.49 -5.50
CA VAL A 174 2.68 -0.54 -4.74
C VAL A 174 1.20 -0.21 -4.78
N TYR A 175 0.40 -1.22 -5.16
CA TYR A 175 -1.04 -1.14 -5.31
C TYR A 175 -1.72 -1.85 -4.13
N GLY A 176 -2.46 -1.08 -3.33
CA GLY A 176 -3.24 -1.52 -2.17
C GLY A 176 -4.71 -1.69 -2.47
#